data_AF-A0A5E4CPL6-F1
#
_entry.id   AF-A0A5E4CPL6-F1
#
_cell.length_a   1.000
_cell.length_b   1.000
_cell.length_c   1.000
_cell.angle_alpha   90.00
_cell.angle_beta   90.00
_cell.angle_gamma   90.00
#
_symmetry.space_group_name_H-M   'P 1'
#
loop_
_entity.id
_entity.type
_entity.pdbx_description
1 polymer ?
#
loop_
_entity_poly.entity_id
_entity_poly.type
_entity_poly.pdbx_seq_one_letter_code
_entity_poly.pdbx_strand_id
1 'polypeptide(L)'
;MGGLWYSPQQSFILQTDDFEATCHERLDQISLPLIQAKKLLQDIGIIELQVFVDLAFILTEENDIDVDRVACFHDAVQGYASLLYKLDKKASFSKFMELLKELWKALQNDPHLPTINSRGIYEIRASTGNHKISPDAILHLILPGGHSGLVPDCSYTLEELKDFLNKLMLMSVKKDHKSMEVKRFSELFCHVQWLVQAFLNLYSVRNMLFQTWTAKVYCCPRNGVSICMNFHLELVSQLTESGDVTQLLEALCRQMEHFLDDWKDLVSRNYREQFYLNFYMAEQLIHLSTELRKQSPSKAALMMLSFIKYNCTQLTS
;
A
#
# COMPACT_ATOMS: atom_id res chain seq x y z
N MET A 1 36.04 20.48 0.83
CA MET A 1 35.95 20.06 2.24
C MET A 1 34.55 19.50 2.44
N GLY A 2 34.45 18.17 2.49
CA GLY A 2 33.20 17.43 2.48
C GLY A 2 32.54 17.42 3.85
N GLY A 3 31.23 17.68 3.86
CA GLY A 3 30.33 17.40 4.96
C GLY A 3 29.57 16.12 4.67
N LEU A 4 29.80 15.11 5.52
CA LEU A 4 29.17 13.80 5.53
C LEU A 4 27.65 13.94 5.69
N TRP A 5 26.91 13.59 4.64
CA TRP A 5 25.52 13.16 4.78
C TRP A 5 25.53 11.64 4.87
N TYR A 6 25.23 11.15 6.06
CA TYR A 6 25.03 9.75 6.38
C TYR A 6 23.95 9.15 5.46
N SER A 7 24.31 8.13 4.68
CA SER A 7 23.38 7.22 4.03
C SER A 7 22.81 6.26 5.08
N PRO A 8 21.48 6.06 5.19
CA PRO A 8 20.92 4.96 5.97
C PRO A 8 20.88 3.70 5.08
N GLN A 9 22.06 3.24 4.66
CA GLN A 9 22.25 1.91 4.09
C GLN A 9 23.44 1.29 4.82
N GLN A 10 23.16 0.76 6.03
CA GLN A 10 23.91 -0.29 6.74
C GLN A 10 23.67 -0.15 8.25
N SER A 11 22.64 -0.82 8.78
CA SER A 11 22.66 -1.36 10.15
C SER A 11 21.42 -2.22 10.39
N PHE A 12 21.32 -3.39 9.76
CA PHE A 12 20.46 -4.47 10.28
C PHE A 12 21.06 -5.83 9.87
N ILE A 13 22.29 -6.08 10.34
CA ILE A 13 22.69 -7.45 10.68
C ILE A 13 22.37 -7.56 12.16
N LEU A 14 21.17 -8.06 12.48
CA LEU A 14 20.89 -8.51 13.84
C LEU A 14 21.79 -9.73 14.09
N GLN A 15 22.78 -9.55 14.96
CA GLN A 15 23.49 -10.65 15.58
C GLN A 15 22.46 -11.56 16.26
N THR A 16 22.51 -12.85 15.95
CA THR A 16 21.59 -13.90 16.38
C THR A 16 21.59 -14.19 17.89
N ASP A 17 22.49 -13.58 18.65
CA ASP A 17 22.73 -13.94 20.06
C ASP A 17 21.99 -13.06 21.07
N ASP A 18 21.24 -12.03 20.63
CA ASP A 18 20.41 -11.18 21.51
C ASP A 18 18.91 -11.55 21.48
N PHE A 19 18.51 -12.47 20.58
CA PHE A 19 17.12 -12.82 20.31
C PHE A 19 16.48 -13.71 21.39
N GLU A 20 17.25 -14.62 22.00
CA GLU A 20 16.76 -15.45 23.13
C GLU A 20 16.44 -14.59 24.36
N ALA A 21 17.14 -13.48 24.58
CA ALA A 21 16.90 -12.57 25.71
C ALA A 21 15.64 -11.70 25.50
N THR A 22 15.37 -11.24 24.26
CA THR A 22 14.21 -10.37 23.98
C THR A 22 12.87 -11.12 23.98
N CYS A 23 12.86 -12.42 23.61
CA CYS A 23 11.67 -13.26 23.67
C CYS A 23 11.17 -13.50 25.10
N HIS A 24 12.06 -13.47 26.09
CA HIS A 24 11.72 -13.67 27.49
C HIS A 24 11.00 -12.46 28.13
N GLU A 25 11.16 -11.25 27.60
CA GLU A 25 10.64 -10.01 28.22
C GLU A 25 9.26 -9.55 27.68
N ARG A 26 8.82 -10.03 26.49
CA ARG A 26 7.54 -9.60 25.86
C ARG A 26 6.43 -10.65 25.82
N LEU A 27 6.69 -11.88 26.25
CA LEU A 27 5.59 -12.76 26.63
C LEU A 27 4.79 -12.24 27.83
N ASP A 28 5.39 -11.34 28.61
CA ASP A 28 4.80 -10.76 29.82
C ASP A 28 3.64 -9.77 29.57
N GLN A 29 3.35 -9.44 28.31
CA GLN A 29 2.12 -8.74 27.92
C GLN A 29 1.50 -9.44 26.70
N ILE A 30 1.02 -10.67 26.90
CA ILE A 30 0.01 -11.28 26.01
C ILE A 30 -0.96 -10.15 25.64
N SER A 31 -1.09 -9.83 24.35
CA SER A 31 -1.78 -8.63 23.89
C SER A 31 -3.08 -8.47 24.69
N LEU A 32 -3.31 -7.29 25.28
CA LEU A 32 -4.51 -7.02 26.07
C LEU A 32 -5.80 -7.54 25.39
N PRO A 33 -5.94 -7.46 24.04
CA PRO A 33 -7.03 -8.10 23.31
C PRO A 33 -7.11 -9.62 23.46
N LEU A 34 -6.00 -10.37 23.42
CA LEU A 34 -6.00 -11.83 23.59
C LEU A 34 -6.37 -12.23 25.04
N ILE A 35 -5.92 -11.46 26.03
CA ILE A 35 -6.33 -11.66 27.44
C ILE A 35 -7.83 -11.40 27.60
N GLN A 36 -8.34 -10.31 27.01
CA GLN A 36 -9.76 -9.97 27.03
C GLN A 36 -10.60 -11.03 26.31
N ALA A 37 -10.17 -11.47 25.12
CA ALA A 37 -10.82 -12.55 24.36
C ALA A 37 -10.86 -13.86 25.17
N LYS A 38 -9.74 -14.26 25.79
CA LYS A 38 -9.70 -15.46 26.63
C LYS A 38 -10.62 -15.37 27.84
N LYS A 39 -10.80 -14.18 28.43
CA LYS A 39 -11.75 -13.95 29.53
C LYS A 39 -13.21 -14.00 29.05
N LEU A 40 -13.52 -13.37 27.93
CA LEU A 40 -14.87 -13.33 27.35
C LEU A 40 -15.32 -14.70 26.82
N LEU A 41 -14.38 -15.49 26.30
CA LEU A 41 -14.62 -16.82 25.74
C LEU A 41 -14.35 -17.95 26.75
N GLN A 42 -14.08 -17.63 28.02
CA GLN A 42 -13.66 -18.62 29.01
C GLN A 42 -14.72 -19.70 29.27
N ASP A 43 -16.00 -19.30 29.18
CA ASP A 43 -17.16 -20.15 29.47
C ASP A 43 -17.86 -20.63 28.19
N ILE A 44 -17.34 -20.26 27.01
CA ILE A 44 -17.92 -20.61 25.70
C ILE A 44 -17.04 -21.69 25.06
N GLY A 45 -17.59 -22.89 24.88
CA GLY A 45 -16.87 -23.97 24.20
C GLY A 45 -16.60 -23.64 22.73
N ILE A 46 -15.53 -24.21 22.14
CA ILE A 46 -15.23 -23.99 20.71
C ILE A 46 -16.39 -24.39 19.78
N ILE A 47 -17.14 -25.42 20.14
CA ILE A 47 -18.33 -25.89 19.40
C ILE A 47 -19.47 -24.88 19.53
N GLU A 48 -19.70 -24.33 20.72
CA GLU A 48 -20.73 -23.31 20.95
C GLU A 48 -20.40 -22.03 20.19
N LEU A 49 -19.14 -21.60 20.22
CA LEU A 49 -18.69 -20.45 19.44
C LEU A 49 -18.90 -20.65 17.94
N GLN A 50 -18.63 -21.85 17.43
CA GLN A 50 -18.83 -22.17 16.02
C GLN A 50 -20.31 -22.13 15.64
N VAL A 51 -21.20 -22.64 16.50
CA VAL A 51 -22.65 -22.50 16.32
C VAL A 51 -23.09 -21.03 16.38
N PHE A 52 -22.50 -20.21 17.27
CA PHE A 52 -22.78 -18.77 17.31
C PHE A 52 -22.35 -18.05 16.03
N VAL A 53 -21.19 -18.40 15.47
CA VAL A 53 -20.72 -17.84 14.19
C VAL A 53 -21.64 -18.28 13.04
N ASP A 54 -22.00 -19.56 12.98
CA ASP A 54 -22.89 -20.09 11.94
C ASP A 54 -24.26 -19.40 11.99
N LEU A 55 -24.80 -19.20 13.20
CA LEU A 55 -26.03 -18.44 13.41
C LEU A 55 -25.86 -16.96 13.04
N ALA A 56 -24.74 -16.32 13.39
CA ALA A 56 -24.46 -14.95 13.01
C ALA A 56 -24.39 -14.78 11.49
N PHE A 57 -23.78 -15.73 10.79
CA PHE A 57 -23.68 -15.74 9.33
C PHE A 57 -25.05 -15.90 8.64
N ILE A 58 -25.95 -16.68 9.24
CA ILE A 58 -27.34 -16.84 8.77
C ILE A 58 -28.19 -15.60 9.08
N LEU A 59 -27.90 -14.91 10.19
CA LEU A 59 -28.67 -13.75 10.67
C LEU A 59 -28.20 -12.41 10.09
N THR A 60 -26.99 -12.34 9.53
CA THR A 60 -26.54 -11.19 8.75
C THR A 60 -27.30 -11.12 7.43
N GLU A 61 -28.49 -10.51 7.44
CA GLU A 61 -29.26 -10.18 6.25
C GLU A 61 -28.51 -9.12 5.40
N GLU A 62 -27.99 -9.54 4.24
CA GLU A 62 -27.63 -8.76 3.04
C GLU A 62 -26.73 -7.50 3.14
N ASN A 63 -26.05 -7.25 4.28
CA ASN A 63 -24.98 -6.23 4.35
C ASN A 63 -23.59 -6.88 4.25
N ASP A 64 -22.89 -6.69 3.12
CA ASP A 64 -21.53 -7.23 2.88
C ASP A 64 -20.53 -6.89 4.02
N ILE A 65 -20.67 -5.70 4.64
CA ILE A 65 -19.81 -5.25 5.75
C ILE A 65 -19.97 -6.11 7.00
N ASP A 66 -21.18 -6.61 7.28
CA ASP A 66 -21.45 -7.40 8.47
C ASP A 66 -21.03 -8.87 8.27
N VAL A 67 -21.12 -9.36 7.03
CA VAL A 67 -20.62 -10.69 6.63
C VAL A 67 -19.09 -10.76 6.74
N ASP A 68 -18.37 -9.76 6.23
CA ASP A 68 -16.90 -9.69 6.32
C ASP A 68 -16.41 -9.61 7.77
N ARG A 69 -17.16 -8.93 8.65
CA ARG A 69 -16.84 -8.83 10.08
C ARG A 69 -17.01 -10.16 10.80
N VAL A 70 -18.08 -10.90 10.51
CA VAL A 70 -18.32 -12.24 11.09
C VAL A 70 -17.25 -13.22 10.59
N ALA A 71 -16.90 -13.16 9.30
CA ALA A 71 -15.83 -13.97 8.72
C ALA A 71 -14.46 -13.64 9.34
N CYS A 72 -14.11 -12.35 9.46
CA CYS A 72 -12.86 -11.91 10.08
C CYS A 72 -12.77 -12.33 11.55
N PHE A 73 -13.87 -12.26 12.31
CA PHE A 73 -13.94 -12.74 13.69
C PHE A 73 -13.76 -14.26 13.77
N HIS A 74 -14.44 -15.02 12.92
CA HIS A 74 -14.29 -16.47 12.82
C HIS A 74 -12.84 -16.87 12.54
N ASP A 75 -12.22 -16.26 11.53
CA ASP A 75 -10.86 -16.59 11.12
C ASP A 75 -9.84 -16.20 12.18
N ALA A 76 -10.05 -15.08 12.88
CA ALA A 76 -9.24 -14.70 14.02
C ALA A 76 -9.36 -15.73 15.17
N VAL A 77 -10.57 -16.09 15.60
CA VAL A 77 -10.72 -17.05 16.71
C VAL A 77 -10.20 -18.43 16.33
N GLN A 78 -10.44 -18.87 15.10
CA GLN A 78 -9.92 -20.13 14.58
C GLN A 78 -8.39 -20.13 14.51
N GLY A 79 -7.81 -19.02 14.03
CA GLY A 79 -6.37 -18.81 14.00
C GLY A 79 -5.74 -18.90 15.39
N TYR A 80 -6.40 -18.36 16.42
CA TYR A 80 -5.93 -18.31 17.81
C TYR A 80 -6.45 -19.43 18.72
N ALA A 81 -7.22 -20.40 18.20
CA ALA A 81 -7.94 -21.40 19.00
C ALA A 81 -7.02 -22.23 19.91
N SER A 82 -5.81 -22.55 19.45
CA SER A 82 -4.82 -23.29 20.26
C SER A 82 -4.38 -22.50 21.51
N LEU A 83 -4.21 -21.17 21.41
CA LEU A 83 -3.87 -20.32 22.55
C LEU A 83 -5.08 -19.99 23.42
N LEU A 84 -6.25 -19.75 22.81
CA LEU A 84 -7.46 -19.39 23.54
C LEU A 84 -7.98 -20.55 24.40
N TYR A 85 -8.05 -21.75 23.82
CA TYR A 85 -8.71 -22.90 24.45
C TYR A 85 -7.76 -23.92 25.08
N LYS A 86 -6.50 -24.04 24.61
CA LYS A 86 -5.58 -25.07 25.11
C LYS A 86 -4.49 -24.54 26.06
N LEU A 87 -4.30 -23.22 26.16
CA LEU A 87 -3.33 -22.62 27.08
C LEU A 87 -3.91 -22.51 28.50
N ASP A 88 -3.46 -23.37 29.41
CA ASP A 88 -3.82 -23.33 30.84
C ASP A 88 -3.10 -22.18 31.57
N LYS A 89 -3.73 -21.63 32.62
CA LYS A 89 -3.13 -20.68 33.58
C LYS A 89 -1.86 -21.22 34.24
N LYS A 90 -1.68 -22.54 34.31
CA LYS A 90 -0.50 -23.22 34.87
C LYS A 90 0.46 -23.78 33.80
N ALA A 91 0.26 -23.44 32.52
CA ALA A 91 1.07 -24.00 31.45
C ALA A 91 2.56 -23.62 31.57
N SER A 92 3.45 -24.59 31.32
CA SER A 92 4.89 -24.34 31.28
C SER A 92 5.30 -23.65 29.96
N PHE A 93 6.45 -22.98 29.96
CA PHE A 93 7.01 -22.35 28.77
C PHE A 93 7.11 -23.29 27.57
N SER A 94 7.50 -24.56 27.80
CA SER A 94 7.56 -25.58 26.75
C SER A 94 6.19 -25.85 26.12
N LYS A 95 5.13 -25.91 26.93
CA LYS A 95 3.76 -26.10 26.43
C LYS A 95 3.26 -24.88 25.68
N PHE A 96 3.61 -23.68 26.16
CA PHE A 96 3.32 -22.44 25.44
C PHE A 96 3.96 -22.43 24.04
N MET A 97 5.24 -22.80 23.93
CA MET A 97 5.96 -22.91 22.65
C MET A 97 5.38 -23.99 21.73
N GLU A 98 4.86 -25.09 22.29
CA GLU A 98 4.13 -26.11 21.53
C GLU A 98 2.82 -25.58 20.95
N LEU A 99 2.06 -24.82 21.73
CA LEU A 99 0.80 -24.20 21.29
C LEU A 99 1.03 -23.11 20.25
N LEU A 100 2.15 -22.37 20.35
CA LEU A 100 2.58 -21.46 19.28
C LEU A 100 2.91 -22.22 17.98
N LYS A 101 3.43 -23.45 18.05
CA LYS A 101 3.62 -24.31 16.85
C LYS A 101 2.30 -24.84 16.28
N GLU A 102 1.25 -24.97 17.08
CA GLU A 102 -0.09 -25.30 16.58
C GLU A 102 -0.79 -24.09 15.99
N LEU A 103 -0.71 -22.93 16.67
CA LEU A 103 -1.13 -21.62 16.15
C LEU A 103 -0.51 -21.40 14.76
N TRP A 104 0.79 -21.67 14.67
CA TRP A 104 1.57 -21.67 13.45
C TRP A 104 0.96 -22.57 12.36
N LYS A 105 0.56 -23.81 12.66
CA LYS A 105 -0.09 -24.69 11.67
C LYS A 105 -1.47 -24.20 11.24
N ALA A 106 -2.23 -23.56 12.13
CA ALA A 106 -3.55 -22.99 11.83
C ALA A 106 -3.43 -21.73 10.95
N LEU A 107 -2.49 -20.85 11.27
CA LEU A 107 -2.16 -19.65 10.47
C LEU A 107 -1.45 -20.00 9.14
N GLN A 108 -0.74 -21.14 9.07
CA GLN A 108 -0.08 -21.65 7.87
C GLN A 108 -1.03 -22.07 6.74
N ASN A 109 -2.33 -22.19 7.02
CA ASN A 109 -3.36 -22.50 6.04
C ASN A 109 -3.86 -21.27 5.28
N ASP A 110 -3.26 -20.09 5.48
CA ASP A 110 -3.60 -18.89 4.70
C ASP A 110 -3.35 -19.13 3.19
N PRO A 111 -4.41 -19.31 2.37
CA PRO A 111 -4.30 -19.66 0.97
C PRO A 111 -3.83 -18.47 0.10
N HIS A 112 -3.65 -17.28 0.70
CA HIS A 112 -3.45 -16.05 -0.04
C HIS A 112 -2.00 -15.82 -0.48
N LEU A 113 -0.95 -16.19 0.26
CA LEU A 113 0.43 -15.86 -0.13
C LEU A 113 0.86 -16.43 -1.51
N PRO A 114 0.74 -17.74 -1.79
CA PRO A 114 1.06 -18.27 -3.12
C PRO A 114 0.12 -17.71 -4.20
N THR A 115 -1.12 -17.39 -3.83
CA THR A 115 -2.09 -16.76 -4.72
C THR A 115 -1.71 -15.32 -5.07
N ILE A 116 -1.19 -14.55 -4.12
CA ILE A 116 -0.69 -13.19 -4.32
C ILE A 116 0.51 -13.20 -5.25
N ASN A 117 1.51 -14.04 -4.98
CA ASN A 117 2.71 -14.12 -5.81
C ASN A 117 2.42 -14.60 -7.24
N SER A 118 1.38 -15.41 -7.45
CA SER A 118 1.03 -15.97 -8.76
C SER A 118 0.01 -15.13 -9.54
N ARG A 119 -0.93 -14.47 -8.86
CA ARG A 119 -2.09 -13.81 -9.49
C ARG A 119 -2.32 -12.37 -9.07
N GLY A 120 -1.67 -11.91 -8.00
CA GLY A 120 -1.85 -10.56 -7.47
C GLY A 120 -1.47 -9.46 -8.47
N ILE A 121 -2.19 -8.34 -8.37
CA ILE A 121 -1.99 -7.15 -9.19
C ILE A 121 -1.98 -5.95 -8.26
N TYR A 122 -0.83 -5.28 -8.13
CA TYR A 122 -0.80 -3.99 -7.45
C TYR A 122 -1.31 -2.92 -8.40
N GLU A 123 -2.34 -2.18 -7.99
CA GLU A 123 -2.86 -1.01 -8.69
C GLU A 123 -2.49 0.26 -7.92
N ILE A 124 -1.90 1.22 -8.63
CA ILE A 124 -1.48 2.52 -8.11
C ILE A 124 -2.28 3.59 -8.86
N ARG A 125 -3.12 4.34 -8.15
CA ARG A 125 -3.93 5.42 -8.73
C ARG A 125 -4.24 6.51 -7.72
N ALA A 126 -4.18 7.77 -8.12
CA ALA A 126 -4.69 8.85 -7.26
C ALA A 126 -6.22 8.80 -7.19
N SER A 127 -6.79 9.00 -5.99
CA SER A 127 -8.23 9.22 -5.85
C SER A 127 -8.61 10.59 -6.45
N THR A 128 -9.69 10.64 -7.23
CA THR A 128 -10.17 11.86 -7.91
C THR A 128 -10.82 12.88 -6.95
N GLY A 129 -10.82 12.60 -5.63
CA GLY A 129 -11.37 13.48 -4.60
C GLY A 129 -10.36 14.52 -4.13
N ASN A 130 -10.84 15.76 -3.90
CA ASN A 130 -10.07 16.95 -3.51
C ASN A 130 -9.47 16.91 -2.08
N HIS A 131 -9.03 15.75 -1.60
CA HIS A 131 -8.52 15.56 -0.24
C HIS A 131 -7.08 15.05 -0.24
N LYS A 132 -6.39 15.37 0.86
CA LYS A 132 -5.01 14.97 1.15
C LYS A 132 -4.82 13.49 0.84
N ILE A 133 -3.99 13.20 -0.16
CA ILE A 133 -3.78 11.84 -0.63
C ILE A 133 -2.92 11.09 0.40
N SER A 134 -3.49 10.04 1.00
CA SER A 134 -2.74 9.09 1.81
C SER A 134 -2.19 7.97 0.92
N PRO A 135 -1.03 7.36 1.28
CA PRO A 135 -0.51 6.18 0.59
C PRO A 135 -1.54 5.03 0.49
N ASP A 136 -2.35 4.83 1.53
CA ASP A 136 -3.40 3.80 1.58
C ASP A 136 -4.51 4.00 0.56
N ALA A 137 -4.80 5.25 0.20
CA ALA A 137 -5.82 5.56 -0.79
C ALA A 137 -5.30 5.42 -2.23
N ILE A 138 -3.98 5.21 -2.42
CA ILE A 138 -3.36 5.11 -3.75
C ILE A 138 -3.08 3.67 -4.13
N LEU A 139 -2.62 2.86 -3.18
CA LEU A 139 -2.16 1.50 -3.43
C LEU A 139 -3.20 0.47 -2.99
N HIS A 140 -3.61 -0.36 -3.94
CA HIS A 140 -4.40 -1.56 -3.68
C HIS A 140 -3.72 -2.78 -4.31
N LEU A 141 -3.73 -3.91 -3.61
CA LEU A 141 -3.44 -5.21 -4.22
C LEU A 141 -4.76 -5.90 -4.54
N ILE A 142 -4.96 -6.28 -5.79
CA ILE A 142 -6.15 -6.97 -6.27
C ILE A 142 -5.79 -8.44 -6.52
N LEU A 143 -6.54 -9.35 -5.92
CA LEU A 143 -6.56 -10.76 -6.27
C LEU A 143 -7.81 -11.04 -7.10
N PRO A 144 -7.67 -11.27 -8.42
CA PRO A 144 -8.82 -11.50 -9.25
C PRO A 144 -9.50 -12.83 -8.92
N GLY A 145 -10.83 -12.81 -8.92
CA GLY A 145 -11.70 -13.96 -8.71
C GLY A 145 -11.43 -15.09 -9.73
N GLY A 146 -11.89 -16.30 -9.40
CA GLY A 146 -11.80 -17.45 -10.30
C GLY A 146 -12.56 -17.25 -11.62
N HIS A 147 -12.29 -18.10 -12.61
CA HIS A 147 -12.81 -17.97 -13.99
C HIS A 147 -14.35 -18.01 -14.14
N SER A 148 -15.11 -18.27 -13.07
CA SER A 148 -16.57 -18.36 -13.13
C SER A 148 -17.30 -17.05 -12.90
N GLY A 149 -16.61 -15.94 -12.58
CA GLY A 149 -17.24 -14.63 -12.34
C GLY A 149 -18.19 -14.56 -11.12
N LEU A 150 -18.33 -15.67 -10.39
CA LEU A 150 -19.15 -15.81 -9.18
C LEU A 150 -18.41 -15.39 -7.91
N VAL A 151 -17.08 -15.24 -7.97
CA VAL A 151 -16.24 -14.84 -6.84
C VAL A 151 -15.74 -13.41 -7.11
N PRO A 152 -16.08 -12.43 -6.26
CA PRO A 152 -15.60 -11.07 -6.41
C PRO A 152 -14.07 -11.00 -6.25
N ASP A 153 -13.47 -9.98 -6.86
CA ASP A 153 -12.06 -9.69 -6.66
C ASP A 153 -11.81 -9.28 -5.20
N CYS A 154 -10.79 -9.86 -4.56
CA CYS A 154 -10.39 -9.43 -3.23
C CYS A 154 -9.40 -8.27 -3.34
N SER A 155 -9.61 -7.17 -2.61
CA SER A 155 -8.69 -6.03 -2.56
C SER A 155 -8.06 -5.87 -1.19
N TYR A 156 -6.74 -5.62 -1.14
CA TYR A 156 -6.00 -5.32 0.08
C TYR A 156 -5.41 -3.91 0.00
N THR A 157 -5.56 -3.16 1.08
CA THR A 157 -4.96 -1.84 1.30
C THR A 157 -3.48 -1.94 1.68
N LEU A 158 -2.76 -0.82 1.62
CA LEU A 158 -1.35 -0.78 2.03
C LEU A 158 -1.14 -1.20 3.49
N GLU A 159 -1.98 -0.78 4.44
CA GLU A 159 -1.86 -1.18 5.86
C GLU A 159 -2.11 -2.67 6.06
N GLU A 160 -3.11 -3.25 5.40
CA GLU A 160 -3.36 -4.70 5.44
C GLU A 160 -2.17 -5.49 4.89
N LEU A 161 -1.52 -4.98 3.84
CA LEU A 161 -0.32 -5.59 3.27
C LEU A 161 0.91 -5.46 4.17
N LYS A 162 1.06 -4.33 4.89
CA LYS A 162 2.11 -4.16 5.90
C LYS A 162 1.89 -5.10 7.08
N ASP A 163 0.66 -5.21 7.58
CA ASP A 163 0.30 -6.14 8.63
C ASP A 163 0.54 -7.59 8.20
N PHE A 164 0.20 -7.92 6.96
CA PHE A 164 0.50 -9.21 6.37
C PHE A 164 2.00 -9.47 6.30
N LEU A 165 2.80 -8.52 5.82
CA LEU A 165 4.27 -8.64 5.81
C LEU A 165 4.84 -8.79 7.22
N ASN A 166 4.40 -7.98 8.20
CA ASN A 166 4.84 -8.05 9.58
C ASN A 166 4.57 -9.43 10.18
N LYS A 167 3.36 -9.97 9.93
CA LYS A 167 3.02 -11.34 10.29
C LYS A 167 3.97 -12.31 9.61
N LEU A 168 4.23 -12.22 8.29
CA LEU A 168 5.16 -13.12 7.60
C LEU A 168 6.62 -13.03 8.10
N MET A 169 7.10 -11.84 8.45
CA MET A 169 8.47 -11.59 8.89
C MET A 169 8.76 -12.14 10.29
N LEU A 170 7.80 -12.07 11.21
CA LEU A 170 7.88 -12.71 12.54
C LEU A 170 7.90 -14.24 12.45
N MET A 171 7.52 -14.76 11.28
CA MET A 171 7.17 -16.15 11.05
C MET A 171 8.26 -16.88 10.22
N SER A 172 9.19 -16.18 9.57
CA SER A 172 10.23 -16.77 8.72
C SER A 172 11.46 -17.27 9.51
N VAL A 173 11.30 -18.32 10.33
CA VAL A 173 12.40 -18.92 11.14
C VAL A 173 13.02 -20.18 10.51
N LYS A 174 12.50 -20.71 9.39
CA LYS A 174 13.02 -21.95 8.75
C LYS A 174 13.35 -21.79 7.26
N LYS A 175 14.49 -22.38 6.86
CA LYS A 175 14.99 -22.45 5.47
C LYS A 175 14.25 -23.52 4.63
N ASP A 176 12.93 -23.39 4.48
CA ASP A 176 12.13 -24.27 3.61
C ASP A 176 11.60 -23.50 2.38
N HIS A 177 10.97 -24.18 1.40
CA HIS A 177 10.38 -23.56 0.20
C HIS A 177 9.47 -22.35 0.49
N LYS A 178 8.80 -22.32 1.64
CA LYS A 178 7.98 -21.18 2.08
C LYS A 178 8.79 -19.90 2.35
N SER A 179 10.08 -20.02 2.68
CA SER A 179 11.00 -18.88 2.79
C SER A 179 11.18 -18.16 1.45
N MET A 180 11.14 -18.89 0.33
CA MET A 180 11.24 -18.30 -1.01
C MET A 180 9.99 -17.48 -1.36
N GLU A 181 8.79 -17.98 -1.06
CA GLU A 181 7.54 -17.26 -1.30
C GLU A 181 7.43 -15.98 -0.45
N VAL A 182 7.84 -16.04 0.83
CA VAL A 182 7.91 -14.87 1.70
C VAL A 182 8.93 -13.87 1.17
N LYS A 183 10.12 -14.33 0.78
CA LYS A 183 11.16 -13.47 0.21
C LYS A 183 10.65 -12.77 -1.05
N ARG A 184 10.06 -13.52 -1.99
CA ARG A 184 9.52 -12.97 -3.24
C ARG A 184 8.46 -11.90 -2.99
N PHE A 185 7.50 -12.17 -2.10
CA PHE A 185 6.49 -11.19 -1.73
C PHE A 185 7.12 -9.94 -1.11
N SER A 186 8.01 -10.11 -0.12
CA SER A 186 8.64 -8.99 0.59
C SER A 186 9.49 -8.11 -0.33
N GLU A 187 10.22 -8.71 -1.25
CA GLU A 187 11.09 -8.01 -2.21
C GLU A 187 10.24 -7.21 -3.20
N LEU A 188 9.21 -7.83 -3.80
CA LEU A 188 8.32 -7.14 -4.72
C LEU A 188 7.54 -6.02 -4.03
N PHE A 189 7.00 -6.28 -2.84
CA PHE A 189 6.25 -5.29 -2.08
C PHE A 189 7.12 -4.07 -1.72
N CYS A 190 8.40 -4.28 -1.36
CA CYS A 190 9.34 -3.20 -1.10
C CYS A 190 9.53 -2.28 -2.33
N HIS A 191 9.69 -2.86 -3.53
CA HIS A 191 9.80 -2.09 -4.77
C HIS A 191 8.51 -1.34 -5.11
N VAL A 192 7.34 -1.94 -4.86
CA VAL A 192 6.05 -1.26 -5.05
C VAL A 192 5.90 -0.08 -4.08
N GLN A 193 6.31 -0.23 -2.81
CA GLN A 193 6.31 0.88 -1.86
C GLN A 193 7.23 2.02 -2.31
N TRP A 194 8.40 1.70 -2.88
CA TRP A 194 9.29 2.69 -3.47
C TRP A 194 8.62 3.43 -4.63
N LEU A 195 7.94 2.71 -5.53
CA LEU A 195 7.20 3.31 -6.65
C LEU A 195 6.09 4.25 -6.16
N VAL A 196 5.32 3.84 -5.16
CA VAL A 196 4.28 4.68 -4.53
C VAL A 196 4.88 5.96 -3.95
N GLN A 197 6.05 5.88 -3.30
CA GLN A 197 6.71 7.05 -2.74
C GLN A 197 7.22 8.00 -3.84
N ALA A 198 7.82 7.48 -4.90
CA ALA A 198 8.26 8.28 -6.06
C ALA A 198 7.06 8.99 -6.72
N PHE A 199 5.95 8.26 -6.91
CA PHE A 199 4.69 8.82 -7.42
C PHE A 199 4.14 9.92 -6.52
N LEU A 200 4.06 9.70 -5.20
CA LEU A 200 3.58 10.69 -4.23
C LEU A 200 4.40 11.98 -4.29
N ASN A 201 5.71 11.87 -4.41
CA ASN A 201 6.59 13.03 -4.52
C ASN A 201 6.28 13.83 -5.79
N LEU A 202 6.10 13.17 -6.94
CA LEU A 202 5.70 13.80 -8.20
C LEU A 202 4.29 14.41 -8.16
N TYR A 203 3.37 13.72 -7.49
CA TYR A 203 2.01 14.21 -7.30
C TYR A 203 2.00 15.47 -6.43
N SER A 204 2.80 15.49 -5.35
CA SER A 204 2.88 16.61 -4.40
C SER A 204 3.41 17.91 -5.02
N VAL A 205 4.32 17.81 -6.00
CA VAL A 205 4.83 18.96 -6.76
C VAL A 205 3.90 19.39 -7.90
N ARG A 206 2.68 18.84 -7.94
CA ARG A 206 1.63 19.11 -8.93
C ARG A 206 2.10 18.97 -10.37
N ASN A 207 2.96 18.00 -10.62
CA ASN A 207 3.38 17.68 -11.98
C ASN A 207 2.15 17.23 -12.80
N MET A 208 1.86 17.93 -13.91
CA MET A 208 0.64 17.70 -14.70
C MET A 208 0.55 16.30 -15.30
N LEU A 209 1.68 15.67 -15.62
CA LEU A 209 1.71 14.34 -16.22
C LEU A 209 1.25 13.26 -15.24
N PHE A 210 1.61 13.39 -13.97
CA PHE A 210 1.34 12.39 -12.94
C PHE A 210 0.01 12.61 -12.19
N GLN A 211 -0.79 13.63 -12.53
CA GLN A 211 -2.08 13.87 -11.85
C GLN A 211 -3.12 12.79 -12.19
N THR A 212 -3.09 12.27 -13.40
CA THR A 212 -4.01 11.22 -13.90
C THR A 212 -3.32 9.89 -14.12
N TRP A 213 -2.05 9.77 -13.73
CA TRP A 213 -1.28 8.56 -13.95
C TRP A 213 -1.79 7.39 -13.12
N THR A 214 -1.77 6.21 -13.75
CA THR A 214 -2.14 4.94 -13.12
C THR A 214 -1.13 3.88 -13.52
N ALA A 215 -0.87 2.92 -12.62
CA ALA A 215 -0.05 1.75 -12.93
C ALA A 215 -0.62 0.47 -12.35
N LYS A 216 -0.38 -0.63 -13.06
CA LYS A 216 -0.63 -2.01 -12.66
C LYS A 216 0.69 -2.78 -12.70
N VAL A 217 1.04 -3.40 -11.58
CA VAL A 217 2.23 -4.25 -11.45
C VAL A 217 1.75 -5.66 -11.16
N TYR A 218 2.09 -6.60 -12.05
CA TYR A 218 1.66 -7.98 -11.95
C TYR A 218 2.71 -8.78 -11.16
N CYS A 219 2.32 -9.44 -10.06
CA CYS A 219 3.23 -10.26 -9.25
C CYS A 219 3.84 -11.44 -10.04
N CYS A 220 3.12 -11.89 -11.05
CA CYS A 220 3.58 -12.82 -12.07
C CYS A 220 3.12 -12.30 -13.45
N PRO A 221 3.99 -12.26 -14.47
CA PRO A 221 3.63 -11.71 -15.77
C PRO A 221 2.38 -12.38 -16.36
N ARG A 222 1.44 -11.58 -16.88
CA ARG A 222 0.23 -12.08 -17.55
C ARG A 222 0.28 -11.71 -19.02
N ASN A 223 0.16 -12.71 -19.89
CA ASN A 223 0.32 -12.53 -21.34
C ASN A 223 1.64 -11.80 -21.71
N GLY A 224 2.70 -12.06 -20.95
CA GLY A 224 3.99 -11.41 -21.11
C GLY A 224 4.11 -10.02 -20.48
N VAL A 225 3.04 -9.43 -19.94
CA VAL A 225 3.08 -8.09 -19.32
C VAL A 225 3.38 -8.18 -17.83
N SER A 226 4.39 -7.44 -17.40
CA SER A 226 4.86 -7.34 -16.01
C SER A 226 4.43 -6.02 -15.36
N ILE A 227 4.57 -4.92 -16.09
CA ILE A 227 4.14 -3.58 -15.66
C ILE A 227 3.32 -2.96 -16.77
N CYS A 228 2.26 -2.29 -16.38
CA CYS A 228 1.40 -1.55 -17.27
C CYS A 228 1.10 -0.18 -16.67
N MET A 229 1.24 0.89 -17.43
CA MET A 229 0.98 2.24 -16.96
C MET A 229 0.24 3.08 -18.00
N ASN A 230 -0.57 4.03 -17.53
CA ASN A 230 -1.34 4.90 -18.38
C ASN A 230 -1.35 6.32 -17.79
N PHE A 231 -1.03 7.31 -18.61
CA PHE A 231 -1.09 8.73 -18.25
C PHE A 231 -2.47 9.34 -18.52
N HIS A 232 -3.35 8.62 -19.22
CA HIS A 232 -4.70 9.05 -19.63
C HIS A 232 -4.67 10.33 -20.47
N LEU A 233 -3.69 10.41 -21.37
CA LEU A 233 -3.56 11.48 -22.36
C LEU A 233 -4.11 10.97 -23.70
N GLU A 234 -4.88 11.80 -24.40
CA GLU A 234 -5.47 11.42 -25.70
C GLU A 234 -4.44 10.92 -26.73
N LEU A 235 -3.21 11.44 -26.66
CA LEU A 235 -2.14 11.15 -27.60
C LEU A 235 -1.20 10.01 -27.16
N VAL A 236 -1.31 9.54 -25.91
CA VAL A 236 -0.40 8.52 -25.36
C VAL A 236 -1.22 7.30 -24.96
N SER A 237 -1.05 6.21 -25.70
CA SER A 237 -1.64 4.93 -25.35
C SER A 237 -1.04 4.36 -24.07
N GLN A 238 -1.73 3.37 -23.50
CA GLN A 238 -1.21 2.57 -22.40
C GLN A 238 0.18 1.99 -22.75
N LEU A 239 1.12 2.13 -21.82
CA LEU A 239 2.47 1.60 -21.93
C LEU A 239 2.53 0.26 -21.18
N THR A 240 3.10 -0.76 -21.81
CA THR A 240 3.26 -2.10 -21.22
C THR A 240 4.69 -2.57 -21.40
N GLU A 241 5.25 -3.17 -20.36
CA GLU A 241 6.60 -3.72 -20.40
C GLU A 241 6.63 -5.17 -19.88
N SER A 242 7.55 -5.95 -20.43
CA SER A 242 7.72 -7.37 -20.16
C SER A 242 9.09 -7.66 -19.55
N GLY A 243 9.17 -8.60 -18.61
CA GLY A 243 10.45 -9.00 -18.03
C GLY A 243 10.39 -9.19 -16.52
N ASP A 244 11.57 -9.20 -15.89
CA ASP A 244 11.70 -9.34 -14.44
C ASP A 244 11.10 -8.12 -13.73
N VAL A 245 10.10 -8.38 -12.88
CA VAL A 245 9.27 -7.32 -12.30
C VAL A 245 10.09 -6.42 -11.36
N THR A 246 11.04 -6.97 -10.60
CA THR A 246 11.83 -6.17 -9.64
C THR A 246 12.83 -5.28 -10.36
N GLN A 247 13.49 -5.78 -11.41
CA GLN A 247 14.38 -4.96 -12.26
C GLN A 247 13.62 -3.83 -12.97
N LEU A 248 12.43 -4.12 -13.50
CA LEU A 248 11.59 -3.12 -14.16
C LEU A 248 11.13 -2.04 -13.17
N LEU A 249 10.72 -2.45 -11.96
CA LEU A 249 10.35 -1.50 -10.90
C LEU A 249 11.53 -0.64 -10.46
N GLU A 250 12.71 -1.23 -10.26
CA GLU A 250 13.91 -0.46 -9.90
C GLU A 250 14.23 0.60 -10.97
N ALA A 251 14.23 0.21 -12.25
CA ALA A 251 14.49 1.13 -13.36
C ALA A 251 13.45 2.26 -13.42
N LEU A 252 12.16 1.92 -13.25
CA LEU A 252 11.06 2.88 -13.25
C LEU A 252 11.16 3.86 -12.08
N CYS A 253 11.39 3.38 -10.86
CA CYS A 253 11.53 4.21 -9.67
C CYS A 253 12.67 5.22 -9.86
N ARG A 254 13.85 4.75 -10.32
CA ARG A 254 15.01 5.62 -10.58
C ARG A 254 14.70 6.68 -11.65
N GLN A 255 14.00 6.31 -12.72
CA GLN A 255 13.57 7.28 -13.74
C GLN A 255 12.61 8.33 -13.19
N MET A 256 11.64 7.93 -12.37
CA MET A 256 10.68 8.85 -11.76
C MET A 256 11.35 9.82 -10.78
N GLU A 257 12.33 9.36 -10.00
CA GLU A 257 13.13 10.20 -9.11
C GLU A 257 14.00 11.18 -9.89
N HIS A 258 14.70 10.72 -10.94
CA HIS A 258 15.48 11.60 -11.80
C HIS A 258 14.60 12.66 -12.47
N PHE A 259 13.44 12.27 -12.99
CA PHE A 259 12.48 13.19 -13.59
C PHE A 259 11.96 14.21 -12.57
N LEU A 260 11.74 13.81 -11.33
CA LEU A 260 11.34 14.72 -10.26
C LEU A 260 12.42 15.78 -10.00
N ASP A 261 13.69 15.40 -9.98
CA ASP A 261 14.79 16.34 -9.75
C ASP A 261 14.97 17.30 -10.93
N ASP A 262 14.92 16.79 -12.17
CA ASP A 262 14.89 17.62 -13.39
C ASP A 262 13.71 18.60 -13.37
N TRP A 263 12.54 18.15 -12.94
CA TRP A 263 11.34 18.97 -12.82
C TRP A 263 11.52 20.10 -11.80
N LYS A 264 12.06 19.79 -10.61
CA LYS A 264 12.36 20.82 -9.59
C LYS A 264 13.36 21.84 -10.11
N ASP A 265 14.39 21.41 -10.82
CA ASP A 265 15.39 22.29 -11.40
C ASP A 265 14.83 23.17 -12.52
N LEU A 266 13.96 22.62 -13.37
CA LEU A 266 13.25 23.37 -14.42
C LEU A 266 12.32 24.41 -13.80
N VAL A 267 11.52 24.01 -12.82
CA VAL A 267 10.59 24.90 -12.11
C VAL A 267 11.37 26.01 -11.40
N SER A 268 12.47 25.66 -10.71
CA SER A 268 13.35 26.63 -10.04
C SER A 268 14.00 27.62 -11.00
N ARG A 269 14.46 27.15 -12.17
CA ARG A 269 15.00 28.01 -13.24
C ARG A 269 13.93 28.97 -13.75
N ASN A 270 12.74 28.47 -14.07
CA ASN A 270 11.62 29.28 -14.53
C ASN A 270 11.20 30.34 -13.50
N TYR A 271 11.18 30.00 -12.21
CA TYR A 271 10.90 30.97 -11.14
C TYR A 271 12.00 32.03 -10.96
N ARG A 272 13.26 31.72 -11.27
CA ARG A 272 14.37 32.69 -11.25
C ARG A 272 14.37 33.61 -12.47
N GLU A 273 14.07 33.08 -13.65
CA GLU A 273 14.14 33.82 -14.91
C GLU A 273 12.86 34.63 -15.19
N GLN A 274 11.70 34.18 -14.70
CA GLN A 274 10.43 34.89 -14.87
C GLN A 274 9.99 35.48 -13.53
N PHE A 275 10.49 36.68 -13.23
CA PHE A 275 10.16 37.44 -12.01
C PHE A 275 8.65 37.47 -11.71
N TYR A 276 7.83 37.59 -12.76
CA TYR A 276 6.38 37.70 -12.66
C TYR A 276 5.65 36.40 -12.33
N LEU A 277 6.26 35.21 -12.54
CA LEU A 277 5.65 33.94 -12.12
C LEU A 277 5.61 33.81 -10.59
N ASN A 278 6.50 34.50 -9.87
CA ASN A 278 6.55 34.49 -8.39
C ASN A 278 5.33 35.15 -7.73
N PHE A 279 4.52 35.91 -8.46
CA PHE A 279 3.30 36.52 -7.93
C PHE A 279 2.14 35.53 -7.77
N TYR A 280 2.29 34.30 -8.29
CA TYR A 280 1.19 33.33 -8.37
C TYR A 280 1.56 31.98 -7.77
N MET A 281 0.64 31.44 -6.98
CA MET A 281 0.70 30.06 -6.50
C MET A 281 0.50 29.08 -7.67
N ALA A 282 0.98 27.83 -7.53
CA ALA A 282 0.89 26.83 -8.59
C ALA A 282 -0.53 26.64 -9.15
N GLU A 283 -1.57 26.68 -8.32
CA GLU A 283 -2.97 26.60 -8.76
C GLU A 283 -3.40 27.80 -9.62
N GLN A 284 -2.94 29.00 -9.27
CA GLN A 284 -3.21 30.22 -10.00
C GLN A 284 -2.49 30.22 -11.36
N LEU A 285 -1.26 29.68 -11.42
CA LEU A 285 -0.54 29.50 -12.68
C LEU A 285 -1.24 28.51 -13.62
N ILE A 286 -1.77 27.40 -13.09
CA ILE A 286 -2.57 26.46 -13.90
C ILE A 286 -3.83 27.16 -14.40
N HIS A 287 -4.57 27.85 -13.52
CA HIS A 287 -5.77 28.59 -13.92
C HIS A 287 -5.46 29.61 -15.02
N LEU A 288 -4.43 30.45 -14.83
CA LEU A 288 -3.98 31.42 -15.83
C LEU A 288 -3.57 30.76 -17.14
N SER A 289 -2.82 29.65 -17.11
CA SER A 289 -2.40 28.94 -18.33
C SER A 289 -3.58 28.39 -19.14
N THR A 290 -4.68 28.05 -18.46
CA THR A 290 -5.90 27.54 -19.08
C THR A 290 -6.74 28.69 -19.65
N GLU A 291 -6.85 29.78 -18.90
CA GLU A 291 -7.64 30.97 -19.27
C GLU A 291 -7.00 31.77 -20.41
N LEU A 292 -5.66 31.89 -20.43
CA LEU A 292 -4.92 32.61 -21.48
C LEU A 292 -4.96 31.91 -22.85
N ARG A 293 -5.33 30.63 -22.91
CA ARG A 293 -5.55 29.88 -24.17
C ARG A 293 -6.95 30.10 -24.75
N LYS A 294 -7.89 30.66 -23.98
CA LYS A 294 -9.25 30.95 -24.43
C LYS A 294 -9.27 32.22 -25.27
N GLN A 295 -10.18 32.31 -26.25
CA GLN A 295 -10.41 33.55 -27.01
C GLN A 295 -10.76 34.73 -26.09
N SER A 296 -11.49 34.46 -25.02
CA SER A 296 -11.86 35.45 -24.01
C SER A 296 -11.52 34.94 -22.60
N PRO A 297 -10.37 35.34 -22.03
CA PRO A 297 -10.03 35.05 -20.63
C PRO A 297 -11.09 35.64 -19.69
N SER A 298 -11.39 34.92 -18.61
CA SER A 298 -12.32 35.34 -17.59
C SER A 298 -11.87 36.60 -16.86
N LYS A 299 -12.83 37.31 -16.26
CA LYS A 299 -12.56 38.50 -15.45
C LYS A 299 -11.67 38.19 -14.24
N ALA A 300 -11.73 36.98 -13.70
CA ALA A 300 -10.86 36.51 -12.61
C ALA A 300 -9.39 36.42 -13.07
N ALA A 301 -9.14 35.84 -14.24
CA ALA A 301 -7.80 35.77 -14.83
C ALA A 301 -7.25 37.18 -15.15
N LEU A 302 -8.08 38.07 -15.70
CA LEU A 302 -7.68 39.46 -15.96
C LEU A 302 -7.38 40.24 -14.68
N MET A 303 -8.13 40.02 -13.59
CA MET A 303 -7.81 40.58 -12.27
C MET A 303 -6.49 40.03 -11.72
N MET A 304 -6.24 38.73 -11.87
CA MET A 304 -4.95 38.13 -11.50
C MET A 304 -3.79 38.77 -12.28
N LEU A 305 -3.93 38.99 -13.59
CA LEU A 305 -2.90 39.59 -14.43
C LEU A 305 -2.72 41.10 -14.23
N SER A 306 -3.71 41.78 -13.63
CA SER A 306 -3.65 43.21 -13.34
C SER A 306 -2.51 43.58 -12.37
N PHE A 307 -2.02 42.62 -11.57
CA PHE A 307 -0.84 42.76 -10.73
C PHE A 307 0.48 42.87 -11.52
N ILE A 308 0.53 42.31 -12.72
CA ILE A 308 1.70 42.42 -13.62
C ILE A 308 1.56 43.65 -14.51
N LYS A 309 0.37 43.88 -15.07
CA LYS A 309 0.07 44.95 -16.01
C LYS A 309 -1.18 45.70 -15.58
N TYR A 310 -1.01 46.96 -15.17
CA TYR A 310 -2.12 47.84 -14.85
C TYR A 310 -3.09 47.97 -16.03
N ASN A 311 -4.40 47.88 -15.78
CA ASN A 311 -5.46 47.83 -16.79
C ASN A 311 -5.28 46.71 -17.84
N CYS A 312 -5.08 45.48 -17.37
CA CYS A 312 -5.03 44.31 -18.24
C CYS A 312 -6.41 44.03 -18.88
N THR A 313 -6.56 44.37 -20.17
CA THR A 313 -7.77 44.15 -20.97
C THR A 313 -7.51 43.12 -22.07
N GLN A 314 -8.58 42.51 -22.60
CA GLN A 314 -8.48 41.67 -23.78
C GLN A 314 -7.91 42.46 -24.97
N LEU A 315 -7.10 41.79 -25.79
CA LEU A 315 -6.73 42.29 -27.11
C LEU A 315 -8.01 42.34 -27.95
N THR A 316 -8.58 43.53 -28.10
CA THR A 316 -9.63 43.78 -29.09
C THR A 316 -8.98 43.65 -30.46
N SER A 317 -9.38 42.63 -31.23
CA SER A 317 -9.01 42.48 -32.64
C SER A 317 -9.51 43.66 -33.47
#